data_AF-A0A2M9BJ49-F1
#
_entry.id   AF-A0A2M9BJ49-F1
#
_cell.length_a   1.000
_cell.length_b   1.000
_cell.length_c   1.000
_cell.angle_alpha   90.00
_cell.angle_beta   90.00
_cell.angle_gamma   90.00
#
_symmetry.space_group_name_H-M   'P 1'
#
loop_
_entity.id
_entity.type
_entity.pdbx_description
1 polymer ?
#
loop_
_entity_poly.entity_id
_entity_poly.type
_entity_poly.pdbx_seq_one_letter_code
_entity_poly.pdbx_strand_id
1 'polypeptide(L)'
;MRPLNPRDVQRASSSELVGPGGVDPRVQPAAALLPGTADPSRLLILWFVRKSSYWVFFTGVFLGVVAAGLAHGDVDVAVDWASPSSVGDALTSTWAGLVLGVVLRVAAGWAALLLAVPLALAHEQNLAPRTNPGRSIGIFFDRLHLVRAFRELRWTHHVRQIALGRLGRAGRRLARLDPVLDAVNIATGVAAFVVAPILYAVLVD
;
A
#
# COMPACT_ATOMS: atom_id res chain seq x y z
N MET A 1 -12.70 40.50 31.13
CA MET A 1 -12.56 39.12 30.60
C MET A 1 -11.10 38.71 30.72
N ARG A 2 -10.77 37.68 31.50
CA ARG A 2 -9.39 37.16 31.61
C ARG A 2 -9.12 36.26 30.40
N PRO A 3 -8.01 36.43 29.66
CA PRO A 3 -7.64 35.49 28.61
C PRO A 3 -7.32 34.12 29.22
N LEU A 4 -7.91 33.06 28.66
CA LEU A 4 -7.64 31.68 29.07
C LEU A 4 -6.17 31.35 28.82
N ASN A 5 -5.51 30.79 29.83
CA ASN A 5 -4.13 30.34 29.74
C ASN A 5 -4.02 29.21 28.69
N PRO A 6 -3.08 29.26 27.74
CA PRO A 6 -2.90 28.22 26.73
C PRO A 6 -2.79 26.81 27.31
N ARG A 7 -2.25 26.67 28.52
CA ARG A 7 -2.14 25.38 29.24
C ARG A 7 -3.49 24.83 29.71
N ASP A 8 -4.45 25.71 30.02
CA ASP A 8 -5.79 25.32 30.45
C ASP A 8 -6.65 24.91 29.24
N VAL A 9 -6.43 25.54 28.08
CA VAL A 9 -7.01 25.11 26.79
C VAL A 9 -6.47 23.74 26.39
N GLN A 10 -5.17 23.49 26.58
CA GLN A 10 -4.55 22.20 26.28
C GLN A 10 -5.00 21.08 27.25
N ARG A 11 -5.24 21.40 28.53
CA ARG A 11 -5.82 20.45 29.49
C ARG A 11 -7.29 20.15 29.20
N ALA A 12 -8.09 21.16 28.86
CA ALA A 12 -9.49 20.97 28.48
C ALA A 12 -9.63 20.12 27.20
N SER A 13 -8.78 20.36 26.19
CA SER A 13 -8.77 19.53 24.97
C SER A 13 -8.28 18.10 25.23
N SER A 14 -7.47 17.88 26.27
CA SER A 14 -6.99 16.55 26.64
C SER A 14 -8.04 15.76 27.43
N SER A 15 -8.90 16.43 28.21
CA SER A 15 -9.98 15.77 28.96
C SER A 15 -11.23 15.50 28.14
N GLU A 16 -11.55 16.33 27.14
CA GLU A 16 -12.70 16.09 26.23
C GLU A 16 -12.46 14.96 25.23
N LEU A 17 -11.21 14.60 24.97
CA LEU A 17 -10.86 13.50 24.10
C LEU A 17 -10.85 12.15 24.81
N VAL A 18 -11.02 12.10 26.13
CA VAL A 18 -11.11 10.82 26.85
C VAL A 18 -12.57 10.36 26.81
N GLY A 19 -12.87 9.39 25.94
CA GLY A 19 -14.19 8.78 25.89
C GLY A 19 -14.58 8.16 27.24
N PRO A 20 -15.88 7.86 27.47
CA PRO A 20 -16.32 7.24 28.71
C PRO A 20 -15.55 5.92 28.93
N GLY A 21 -14.63 5.92 29.91
CA GLY A 21 -13.77 4.78 30.23
C GLY A 21 -12.26 5.06 30.28
N GLY A 22 -11.77 6.28 30.08
CA GLY A 22 -10.32 6.55 30.23
C GLY A 22 -9.47 6.09 29.05
N VAL A 23 -10.10 5.54 28.00
CA VAL A 23 -9.42 5.03 26.82
C VAL A 23 -9.30 6.17 25.81
N ASP A 24 -8.06 6.52 25.44
CA ASP A 24 -7.80 7.44 24.35
C ASP A 24 -8.42 6.87 23.06
N PRO A 25 -9.46 7.52 22.47
CA PRO A 25 -10.15 7.05 21.27
C PRO A 25 -9.28 7.17 20.01
N ARG A 26 -8.06 7.70 20.13
CA ARG A 26 -7.13 7.81 19.01
C ARG A 26 -6.59 6.43 18.63
N VAL A 27 -6.74 6.09 17.36
CA VAL A 27 -6.06 4.94 16.74
C VAL A 27 -4.56 5.08 17.00
N GLN A 28 -3.98 4.18 17.79
CA GLN A 28 -2.55 4.20 18.12
C GLN A 28 -1.76 3.55 16.97
N PRO A 29 -1.05 4.32 16.12
CA PRO A 29 -0.41 3.75 14.93
C PRO A 29 0.75 2.80 15.30
N ALA A 30 1.34 2.99 16.48
CA ALA A 30 2.38 2.11 17.01
C ALA A 30 1.90 0.68 17.27
N ALA A 31 0.60 0.48 17.55
CA ALA A 31 -0.01 -0.84 17.76
C ALA A 31 -0.12 -1.65 16.46
N ALA A 32 -0.03 -0.98 15.30
CA ALA A 32 0.00 -1.64 14.00
C ALA A 32 1.39 -2.15 13.60
N LEU A 33 2.34 -2.27 14.53
CA LEU A 33 3.68 -2.81 14.31
C LEU A 33 4.07 -3.76 15.44
N LEU A 34 4.56 -4.94 15.09
CA LEU A 34 5.14 -5.86 16.07
C LEU A 34 6.40 -5.27 16.72
N PRO A 35 6.74 -5.70 17.94
CA PRO A 35 7.98 -5.29 18.60
C PRO A 35 9.24 -5.58 17.75
N GLY A 36 10.29 -4.80 18.00
CA GLY A 36 11.57 -4.93 17.31
C GLY A 36 11.63 -4.25 15.94
N THR A 37 12.63 -4.63 15.14
CA THR A 37 12.98 -3.99 13.86
C THR A 37 12.59 -4.82 12.63
N ALA A 38 12.36 -6.14 12.78
CA ALA A 38 12.10 -7.04 11.67
C ALA A 38 10.76 -6.72 10.96
N ASP A 39 9.68 -6.53 11.72
CA ASP A 39 8.37 -6.19 11.17
C ASP A 39 8.35 -4.80 10.48
N PRO A 40 8.87 -3.72 11.10
CA PRO A 40 9.10 -2.45 10.41
C PRO A 40 9.90 -2.57 9.10
N SER A 41 10.96 -3.39 9.09
CA SER A 41 11.80 -3.58 7.89
C SER A 41 11.02 -4.24 6.77
N ARG A 42 10.32 -5.34 7.06
CA ARG A 42 9.49 -6.05 6.08
C ARG A 42 8.38 -5.16 5.55
N LEU A 43 7.74 -4.38 6.43
CA LEU A 43 6.69 -3.44 6.03
C LEU A 43 7.23 -2.38 5.07
N LEU A 44 8.41 -1.82 5.33
CA LEU A 44 9.01 -0.80 4.47
C LEU A 44 9.45 -1.37 3.12
N ILE A 45 9.96 -2.60 3.08
CA ILE A 45 10.23 -3.31 1.82
C ILE A 45 8.95 -3.47 1.01
N LEU A 46 7.86 -3.96 1.62
CA LEU A 46 6.57 -4.10 0.94
C LEU A 46 6.01 -2.76 0.48
N TRP A 47 6.23 -1.70 1.24
CA TRP A 47 5.84 -0.34 0.86
C TRP A 47 6.59 0.12 -0.38
N PHE A 48 7.91 -0.15 -0.45
CA PHE A 48 8.72 0.15 -1.63
C PHE A 48 8.27 -0.65 -2.85
N VAL A 49 8.01 -1.96 -2.69
CA VAL A 49 7.50 -2.81 -3.77
C VAL A 49 6.14 -2.30 -4.28
N ARG A 50 5.20 -2.01 -3.37
CA ARG A 50 3.89 -1.45 -3.69
C ARG A 50 3.98 -0.08 -4.37
N LYS A 51 4.91 0.78 -3.95
CA LYS A 51 5.09 2.08 -4.58
C LYS A 51 5.74 1.94 -5.95
N SER A 52 6.65 0.98 -6.09
CA SER A 52 7.34 0.71 -7.36
C SER A 52 6.45 0.09 -8.42
N SER A 53 5.42 -0.65 -8.03
CA SER A 53 4.48 -1.23 -8.99
C SER A 53 3.81 -0.18 -9.89
N TYR A 54 3.65 1.06 -9.42
CA TYR A 54 3.04 2.14 -10.21
C TYR A 54 3.94 2.59 -11.36
N TRP A 55 5.19 2.99 -11.11
CA TRP A 55 6.06 3.40 -12.21
C TRP A 55 6.39 2.25 -13.15
N VAL A 56 6.50 1.01 -12.65
CA VAL A 56 6.67 -0.18 -13.50
C VAL A 56 5.47 -0.35 -14.43
N PHE A 57 4.25 -0.26 -13.87
CA PHE A 57 3.00 -0.33 -14.64
C PHE A 57 2.91 0.77 -15.68
N PHE A 58 3.07 2.04 -15.29
CA PHE A 58 2.92 3.17 -16.19
C PHE A 58 4.02 3.23 -17.25
N THR A 59 5.25 2.85 -16.91
CA THR A 59 6.32 2.69 -17.91
C THR A 59 5.94 1.63 -18.93
N GLY A 60 5.39 0.49 -18.49
CA GLY A 60 4.91 -0.55 -19.39
C GLY A 60 3.80 -0.07 -20.33
N VAL A 61 2.82 0.67 -19.80
CA VAL A 61 1.75 1.29 -20.61
C VAL A 61 2.33 2.26 -21.63
N PHE A 62 3.21 3.17 -21.20
CA PHE A 62 3.85 4.15 -22.08
C PHE A 62 4.59 3.48 -23.23
N LEU A 63 5.46 2.50 -22.92
CA LEU A 63 6.23 1.78 -23.94
C LEU A 63 5.33 0.99 -24.88
N GLY A 64 4.28 0.35 -24.36
CA GLY A 64 3.27 -0.37 -25.16
C GLY A 64 2.58 0.54 -26.18
N VAL A 65 2.11 1.71 -25.74
CA VAL A 65 1.44 2.69 -26.61
C VAL A 65 2.40 3.25 -27.67
N VAL A 66 3.62 3.63 -27.29
CA VAL A 66 4.62 4.14 -28.24
C VAL A 66 4.97 3.09 -29.29
N ALA A 67 5.18 1.84 -28.88
CA ALA A 67 5.46 0.75 -29.83
C ALA A 67 4.29 0.50 -30.79
N ALA A 68 3.05 0.59 -30.30
CA ALA A 68 1.85 0.47 -31.13
C ALA A 68 1.76 1.58 -32.18
N GLY A 69 2.01 2.83 -31.78
CA GLY A 69 2.04 3.95 -32.73
C GLY A 69 3.12 3.77 -33.80
N LEU A 70 4.34 3.38 -33.41
CA LEU A 70 5.44 3.15 -34.35
C LEU A 70 5.17 2.00 -35.32
N ALA A 71 4.46 0.96 -34.88
CA ALA A 71 4.15 -0.20 -35.71
C ALA A 71 3.02 0.06 -36.73
N HIS A 72 2.33 1.21 -36.67
CA HIS A 72 1.20 1.56 -37.55
C HIS A 72 0.13 0.44 -37.66
N GLY A 73 -0.07 -0.34 -36.59
CA GLY A 73 -0.95 -1.52 -36.60
C GLY A 73 -1.19 -2.09 -35.21
N ASP A 74 -2.14 -3.04 -35.13
CA ASP A 74 -2.55 -3.73 -33.90
C ASP A 74 -1.34 -4.40 -33.23
N VAL A 75 -0.78 -3.74 -32.21
CA VAL A 75 0.05 -4.43 -31.22
C VAL A 75 -0.93 -5.17 -30.34
N ASP A 76 -1.32 -6.36 -30.81
CA ASP A 76 -2.21 -7.26 -30.10
C ASP A 76 -1.68 -7.50 -28.69
N VAL A 77 -2.38 -6.95 -27.70
CA VAL A 77 -2.30 -7.43 -26.32
C VAL A 77 -3.05 -8.75 -26.28
N ALA A 78 -2.54 -9.78 -26.97
CA ALA A 78 -3.10 -11.12 -26.94
C ALA A 78 -2.74 -11.82 -25.62
N VAL A 79 -3.03 -11.17 -24.49
CA VAL A 79 -2.95 -11.82 -23.18
C VAL A 79 -4.27 -12.55 -22.99
N ASP A 80 -4.31 -13.81 -23.41
CA ASP A 80 -5.39 -14.71 -23.03
C ASP A 80 -5.26 -15.05 -21.54
N TRP A 81 -6.01 -14.32 -20.69
CA TRP A 81 -6.01 -14.50 -19.24
C TRP A 81 -6.53 -15.87 -18.78
N ALA A 82 -7.11 -16.68 -19.69
CA ALA A 82 -7.54 -18.05 -19.39
C ALA A 82 -6.40 -19.07 -19.54
N SER A 83 -5.27 -18.71 -20.18
CA SER A 83 -4.13 -19.60 -20.38
C SER A 83 -2.91 -19.17 -19.55
N PRO A 84 -2.32 -20.04 -18.71
CA PRO A 84 -1.11 -19.73 -17.97
C PRO A 84 0.13 -19.44 -18.84
N SER A 85 0.18 -19.98 -20.06
CA SER A 85 1.33 -19.80 -20.96
C SER A 85 1.40 -18.39 -21.55
N SER A 86 0.25 -17.73 -21.74
CA SER A 86 0.16 -16.36 -22.30
C SER A 86 0.80 -15.32 -21.38
N VAL A 87 0.84 -15.58 -20.07
CA VAL A 87 1.48 -14.70 -19.07
C VAL A 87 3.00 -14.66 -19.28
N GLY A 88 3.60 -15.77 -19.68
CA GLY A 88 5.04 -15.85 -20.00
C GLY A 88 5.39 -15.00 -21.22
N ASP A 89 4.58 -15.11 -22.27
CA ASP A 89 4.75 -14.33 -23.50
C ASP A 89 4.47 -12.84 -23.28
N ALA A 90 3.52 -12.49 -22.40
CA ALA A 90 3.27 -11.11 -22.01
C ALA A 90 4.44 -10.49 -21.23
N LEU A 91 5.14 -11.27 -20.40
CA LEU A 91 6.31 -10.82 -19.65
C LEU A 91 7.56 -10.60 -20.52
N THR A 92 7.59 -11.12 -21.74
CA THR A 92 8.64 -10.86 -22.75
C THR A 92 8.22 -9.84 -23.80
N SER A 93 6.95 -9.39 -23.78
CA SER A 93 6.39 -8.41 -24.71
C SER A 93 6.70 -6.96 -24.32
N THR A 94 6.40 -6.02 -25.23
CA THR A 94 6.43 -4.57 -24.95
C THR A 94 5.51 -4.16 -23.79
N TRP A 95 4.53 -4.99 -23.43
CA TRP A 95 3.60 -4.78 -22.32
C TRP A 95 4.05 -5.44 -21.00
N ALA A 96 5.26 -6.00 -20.95
CA ALA A 96 5.79 -6.69 -19.77
C ALA A 96 5.73 -5.83 -18.49
N GLY A 97 6.01 -4.53 -18.60
CA GLY A 97 5.93 -3.60 -17.47
C GLY A 97 4.52 -3.48 -16.88
N LEU A 98 3.48 -3.53 -17.72
CA LEU A 98 2.08 -3.51 -17.29
C LEU A 98 1.78 -4.75 -16.43
N VAL A 99 2.07 -5.94 -16.97
CA VAL A 99 1.83 -7.22 -16.28
C VAL A 99 2.63 -7.30 -14.99
N LEU A 100 3.93 -6.97 -15.05
CA LEU A 100 4.81 -6.99 -13.89
C LEU A 100 4.34 -6.02 -12.80
N GLY A 101 3.87 -4.82 -13.17
CA GLY A 101 3.30 -3.86 -12.23
C GLY A 101 2.09 -4.44 -11.48
N VAL A 102 1.17 -5.10 -12.20
CA VAL A 102 0.00 -5.75 -11.59
C VAL A 102 0.43 -6.89 -10.65
N VAL A 103 1.34 -7.77 -11.10
CA VAL A 103 1.86 -8.89 -10.30
C VAL A 103 2.50 -8.39 -9.01
N LEU A 104 3.39 -7.39 -9.09
CA LEU A 104 4.02 -6.78 -7.92
C LEU A 104 2.99 -6.21 -6.94
N ARG A 105 1.95 -5.54 -7.46
CA ARG A 105 0.88 -4.95 -6.65
C ARG A 105 0.07 -6.01 -5.89
N VAL A 106 -0.29 -7.09 -6.57
CA VAL A 106 -1.05 -8.21 -6.00
C VAL A 106 -0.20 -8.96 -4.98
N ALA A 107 1.04 -9.30 -5.33
CA ALA A 107 1.98 -9.98 -4.44
C ALA A 107 2.24 -9.18 -3.16
N ALA A 108 2.48 -7.87 -3.28
CA ALA A 108 2.64 -6.99 -2.10
C ALA A 108 1.36 -6.93 -1.24
N GLY A 109 0.18 -6.97 -1.86
CA GLY A 109 -1.10 -7.02 -1.17
C GLY A 109 -1.28 -8.28 -0.33
N TRP A 110 -0.95 -9.44 -0.89
CA TRP A 110 -0.97 -10.73 -0.19
C TRP A 110 0.08 -10.81 0.91
N ALA A 111 1.33 -10.43 0.61
CA ALA A 111 2.41 -10.41 1.59
C ALA A 111 2.08 -9.51 2.79
N ALA A 112 1.41 -8.37 2.56
CA ALA A 112 1.00 -7.48 3.64
C ALA A 112 -0.17 -8.02 4.47
N LEU A 113 -1.10 -8.78 3.85
CA LEU A 113 -2.11 -9.53 4.60
C LEU A 113 -1.43 -10.54 5.53
N LEU A 114 -0.51 -11.35 5.00
CA LEU A 114 0.22 -12.34 5.77
C LEU A 114 1.02 -11.69 6.92
N LEU A 115 1.67 -10.56 6.65
CA LEU A 115 2.40 -9.82 7.67
C LEU A 115 1.49 -9.31 8.79
N ALA A 116 0.21 -9.05 8.50
CA ALA A 116 -0.78 -8.54 9.48
C ALA A 116 -1.45 -9.65 10.32
N VAL A 117 -1.33 -10.93 9.91
CA VAL A 117 -1.84 -12.09 10.68
C VAL A 117 -1.36 -12.11 12.13
N PRO A 118 -0.04 -12.04 12.43
CA PRO A 118 0.42 -12.10 13.82
C PRO A 118 -0.10 -10.95 14.70
N LEU A 119 -0.38 -9.77 14.11
CA LEU A 119 -1.01 -8.68 14.85
C LEU A 119 -2.46 -8.97 15.22
N ALA A 120 -3.23 -9.49 14.27
CA ALA A 120 -4.62 -9.86 14.53
C ALA A 120 -4.70 -10.92 15.63
N LEU A 121 -3.87 -11.95 15.56
CA LEU A 121 -3.80 -13.00 16.58
C LEU A 121 -3.41 -12.48 17.97
N ALA A 122 -2.52 -11.48 18.05
CA ALA A 122 -2.13 -10.87 19.32
C ALA A 122 -3.26 -10.05 19.97
N HIS A 123 -4.18 -9.49 19.18
CA HIS A 123 -5.28 -8.65 19.67
C HIS A 123 -6.60 -9.41 19.89
N GLU A 124 -6.72 -10.63 19.36
CA GLU A 124 -7.90 -11.49 19.55
C GLU A 124 -8.12 -11.95 20.99
N GLN A 125 -7.07 -11.95 21.83
CA GLN A 125 -7.15 -12.42 23.22
C GLN A 125 -8.16 -11.66 24.10
N ASN A 126 -8.62 -10.49 23.64
CA ASN A 126 -9.52 -9.61 24.38
C ASN A 126 -10.99 -9.68 23.94
N LEU A 127 -11.37 -10.61 23.05
CA LEU A 127 -12.75 -10.71 22.55
C LEU A 127 -13.60 -11.66 23.42
N ALA A 128 -14.82 -11.24 23.72
CA ALA A 128 -15.79 -12.08 24.42
C ALA A 128 -16.09 -13.37 23.61
N PRO A 129 -16.20 -14.54 24.25
CA PRO A 129 -16.44 -15.79 23.53
C PRO A 129 -17.78 -15.77 22.78
N ARG A 130 -17.76 -16.01 21.46
CA ARG A 130 -18.99 -16.30 20.70
C ARG A 130 -19.55 -17.66 21.13
N THR A 131 -20.83 -17.72 21.51
CA THR A 131 -21.51 -18.94 21.99
C THR A 131 -22.50 -19.55 20.98
N ASN A 132 -22.70 -18.91 19.83
CA ASN A 132 -23.75 -19.28 18.86
C ASN A 132 -23.36 -20.46 17.93
N PRO A 133 -24.33 -21.25 17.41
CA PRO A 133 -24.08 -22.18 16.31
C PRO A 133 -23.56 -21.39 15.09
N GLY A 134 -22.46 -21.87 14.47
CA GLY A 134 -21.71 -21.10 13.47
C GLY A 134 -20.55 -20.26 14.03
N ARG A 135 -20.25 -20.39 15.34
CA ARG A 135 -19.10 -19.75 16.02
C ARG A 135 -17.81 -19.80 15.19
N SER A 136 -17.45 -20.95 14.64
CA SER A 136 -16.19 -21.13 13.91
C SER A 136 -16.11 -20.22 12.67
N ILE A 137 -17.23 -20.07 11.95
CA ILE A 137 -17.33 -19.20 10.78
C ILE A 137 -17.26 -17.73 11.21
N GLY A 138 -17.98 -17.37 12.27
CA GLY A 138 -17.95 -16.01 12.83
C GLY A 138 -16.55 -15.59 13.28
N ILE A 139 -15.84 -16.47 14.01
CA ILE A 139 -14.45 -16.23 14.42
C ILE A 139 -13.58 -16.02 13.19
N PHE A 140 -13.67 -16.89 12.18
CA PHE A 140 -12.87 -16.76 10.95
C PHE A 140 -13.05 -15.40 10.27
N PHE A 141 -14.30 -14.94 10.09
CA PHE A 141 -14.57 -13.63 9.48
C PHE A 141 -14.08 -12.48 10.36
N ASP A 142 -14.24 -12.55 11.69
CA ASP A 142 -13.67 -11.54 12.59
C ASP A 142 -12.15 -11.45 12.43
N ARG A 143 -11.45 -12.60 12.36
CA ARG A 143 -10.00 -12.63 12.11
C ARG A 143 -9.67 -11.95 10.80
N LEU A 144 -10.40 -12.29 9.73
CA LEU A 144 -10.18 -11.75 8.40
C LEU A 144 -10.38 -10.23 8.39
N HIS A 145 -11.40 -9.72 9.08
CA HIS A 145 -11.65 -8.28 9.22
C HIS A 145 -10.55 -7.58 10.02
N LEU A 146 -10.09 -8.17 11.13
CA LEU A 146 -8.97 -7.62 11.91
C LEU A 146 -7.67 -7.59 11.11
N VAL A 147 -7.34 -8.67 10.40
CA VAL A 147 -6.16 -8.72 9.52
C VAL A 147 -6.23 -7.63 8.45
N ARG A 148 -7.40 -7.46 7.81
CA ARG A 148 -7.61 -6.39 6.82
C ARG A 148 -7.46 -5.01 7.44
N ALA A 149 -8.02 -4.78 8.63
CA ALA A 149 -7.91 -3.51 9.33
C ALA A 149 -6.44 -3.18 9.67
N PHE A 150 -5.69 -4.11 10.24
CA PHE A 150 -4.26 -3.92 10.51
C PHE A 150 -3.45 -3.70 9.23
N ARG A 151 -3.77 -4.41 8.15
CA ARG A 151 -3.15 -4.18 6.85
C ARG A 151 -3.38 -2.74 6.37
N GLU A 152 -4.61 -2.25 6.40
CA GLU A 152 -4.90 -0.87 5.95
C GLU A 152 -4.24 0.18 6.85
N LEU A 153 -4.26 -0.01 8.18
CA LEU A 153 -3.57 0.88 9.11
C LEU A 153 -2.07 0.97 8.81
N ARG A 154 -1.43 -0.15 8.49
CA ARG A 154 -0.01 -0.23 8.14
C ARG A 154 0.39 0.53 6.88
N TRP A 155 -0.57 0.87 6.02
CA TRP A 155 -0.36 1.69 4.84
C TRP A 155 -0.46 3.18 5.07
N THR A 156 -0.86 3.59 6.27
CA THR A 156 -0.89 5.00 6.62
C THR A 156 0.52 5.58 6.77
N HIS A 157 0.64 6.86 6.46
CA HIS A 157 1.88 7.60 6.60
C HIS A 157 2.42 7.58 8.05
N HIS A 158 1.54 7.62 9.05
CA HIS A 158 1.92 7.61 10.47
C HIS A 158 2.60 6.30 10.89
N VAL A 159 2.03 5.14 10.55
CA VAL A 159 2.66 3.84 10.86
C VAL A 159 4.02 3.73 10.18
N ARG A 160 4.12 4.23 8.96
CA ARG A 160 5.37 4.28 8.21
C ARG A 160 6.44 5.15 8.87
N GLN A 161 6.09 6.34 9.36
CA GLN A 161 7.03 7.19 10.11
C GLN A 161 7.56 6.48 11.36
N ILE A 162 6.68 5.78 12.09
CA ILE A 162 7.08 4.98 13.25
C ILE A 162 8.02 3.84 12.82
N ALA A 163 7.71 3.15 11.72
CA ALA A 163 8.55 2.08 11.18
C ALA A 163 9.95 2.59 10.80
N LEU A 164 10.04 3.74 10.11
CA LEU A 164 11.31 4.39 9.79
C LEU A 164 12.07 4.81 11.06
N GLY A 165 11.37 5.34 12.05
CA GLY A 165 11.92 5.70 13.35
C GLY A 165 12.57 4.50 14.05
N ARG A 166 11.89 3.34 14.06
CA ARG A 166 12.40 2.09 14.64
C ARG A 166 13.67 1.55 13.95
N LEU A 167 13.91 1.90 12.69
CA LEU A 167 15.13 1.52 11.96
C LEU A 167 16.29 2.51 12.10
N GLY A 168 16.11 3.63 12.81
CA GLY A 168 17.16 4.59 13.10
C GLY A 168 17.88 5.11 11.83
N ARG A 169 19.18 4.84 11.71
CA ARG A 169 20.00 5.32 10.58
C ARG A 169 19.55 4.74 9.24
N ALA A 170 19.18 3.46 9.19
CA ALA A 170 18.71 2.82 7.97
C ALA A 170 17.37 3.40 7.53
N GLY A 171 16.46 3.62 8.47
CA GLY A 171 15.18 4.29 8.21
C GLY A 171 15.35 5.69 7.64
N ARG A 172 16.28 6.49 8.17
CA ARG A 172 16.57 7.83 7.61
C ARG A 172 17.09 7.80 6.18
N ARG A 173 17.88 6.79 5.79
CA ARG A 173 18.32 6.62 4.40
C ARG A 173 17.15 6.28 3.49
N LEU A 174 16.30 5.35 3.92
CA LEU A 174 15.09 4.97 3.18
C LEU A 174 14.12 6.14 3.00
N ALA A 175 13.94 6.98 4.03
CA ALA A 175 13.06 8.16 3.96
C ALA A 175 13.48 9.16 2.87
N ARG A 176 14.78 9.21 2.50
CA ARG A 176 15.26 10.07 1.41
C ARG A 176 14.84 9.59 0.03
N LEU A 177 14.49 8.32 -0.12
CA LEU A 177 14.03 7.76 -1.39
C LEU A 177 12.56 8.10 -1.68
N ASP A 178 11.81 8.56 -0.68
CA ASP A 178 10.37 8.80 -0.86
C ASP A 178 10.05 9.86 -1.88
N PRO A 179 10.66 11.06 -1.82
CA PRO A 179 10.37 12.11 -2.79
C PRO A 179 10.80 11.68 -4.19
N VAL A 180 11.88 10.91 -4.30
CA VAL A 180 12.36 10.36 -5.58
C VAL A 180 11.32 9.41 -6.17
N LEU A 181 10.82 8.46 -5.39
CA LEU A 181 9.79 7.53 -5.85
C LEU A 181 8.46 8.23 -6.16
N ASP A 182 8.06 9.25 -5.40
CA ASP A 182 6.86 10.03 -5.70
C ASP A 182 7.02 10.78 -7.02
N ALA A 183 8.16 11.45 -7.22
CA ALA A 183 8.46 12.14 -8.46
C ALA A 183 8.50 11.19 -9.67
N VAL A 184 9.13 10.02 -9.54
CA VAL A 184 9.17 8.99 -10.60
C VAL A 184 7.77 8.47 -10.92
N ASN A 185 6.94 8.18 -9.90
CA ASN A 185 5.57 7.75 -10.13
C ASN A 185 4.72 8.82 -10.83
N ILE A 186 4.86 10.08 -10.43
CA ILE A 186 4.17 11.20 -11.09
C ILE A 186 4.65 11.33 -12.53
N ALA A 187 5.97 11.35 -12.76
CA ALA A 187 6.55 11.51 -14.10
C ALA A 187 6.13 10.38 -15.05
N THR A 188 6.20 9.13 -14.60
CA THR A 188 5.76 7.97 -15.41
C THR A 188 4.26 7.97 -15.65
N GLY A 189 3.44 8.41 -14.69
CA GLY A 189 2.01 8.61 -14.89
C GLY A 189 1.70 9.70 -15.93
N VAL A 190 2.36 10.86 -15.87
CA VAL A 190 2.25 11.92 -16.87
C VAL A 190 2.70 11.43 -18.24
N ALA A 191 3.82 10.71 -18.31
CA ALA A 191 4.29 10.11 -19.56
C ALA A 191 3.23 9.18 -20.15
N ALA A 192 2.68 8.25 -19.36
CA ALA A 192 1.70 7.28 -19.83
C ALA A 192 0.36 7.89 -20.28
N PHE A 193 -0.16 8.90 -19.57
CA PHE A 193 -1.50 9.44 -19.84
C PHE A 193 -1.55 10.72 -20.68
N VAL A 194 -0.44 11.47 -20.75
CA VAL A 194 -0.39 12.72 -21.50
C VAL A 194 0.53 12.56 -22.70
N VAL A 195 1.77 12.13 -22.48
CA VAL A 195 2.78 12.08 -23.55
C VAL A 195 2.50 10.94 -24.52
N ALA A 196 2.22 9.73 -24.03
CA ALA A 196 1.98 8.56 -24.88
C ALA A 196 0.81 8.76 -25.86
N PRO A 197 -0.37 9.25 -25.44
CA PRO A 197 -1.48 9.48 -26.36
C PRO A 197 -1.20 10.56 -27.40
N ILE A 198 -0.51 11.65 -27.02
CA ILE A 198 -0.10 12.70 -27.97
C ILE A 198 0.86 12.12 -29.00
N LEU A 199 1.88 11.38 -28.55
CA LEU A 199 2.82 10.72 -29.45
C LEU A 199 2.11 9.73 -30.36
N TYR A 200 1.20 8.93 -29.82
CA TYR A 200 0.43 7.96 -30.61
C TYR A 200 -0.37 8.66 -31.71
N ALA A 201 -1.11 9.74 -31.39
CA ALA A 201 -1.85 10.51 -32.39
C ALA A 201 -0.91 11.02 -33.51
N VAL A 202 0.21 11.64 -33.14
CA VAL A 202 1.20 12.15 -34.10
C VAL A 202 1.86 11.04 -34.95
N LEU A 203 2.00 9.83 -34.42
CA LEU A 203 2.65 8.72 -35.10
C LEU A 203 1.72 7.95 -36.03
N VAL A 204 0.40 8.02 -35.80
CA VAL A 204 -0.61 7.29 -36.57
C VAL A 204 -1.27 8.18 -37.63
N ASP A 205 -1.24 9.50 -37.44
CA ASP A 205 -1.61 10.51 -38.45
C ASP A 205 -0.56 10.64 -39.56
#